data_AF-A0A820QPE9-F1
#
_entry.id   AF-A0A820QPE9-F1
#
_cell.length_a   1.000
_cell.length_b   1.000
_cell.length_c   1.000
_cell.angle_alpha   90.00
_cell.angle_beta   90.00
_cell.angle_gamma   90.00
#
_symmetry.space_group_name_H-M   'P 1'
#
loop_
_entity.id
_entity.type
_entity.pdbx_description
1 polymer ?
#
loop_
_entity_poly.entity_id
_entity_poly.type
_entity_poly.pdbx_seq_one_letter_code
_entity_poly.pdbx_strand_id
1 'polypeptide(L)'
;MTWVVPFGRFKVAPNSASRQDGKLFQFCPPSKVEEQLKLLFSLYEQYEYENIDPIILASWFHAEFIRIHSFVDGNGRLGRFLSSKILMKYDLFPLIVEKQNRADP
;
A
#
# COMPACT_ATOMS: atom_id res chain seq x y z
N MET A 1 -10.89 18.85 -21.08
CA MET A 1 -10.55 17.42 -21.09
C MET A 1 -10.70 16.91 -19.67
N THR A 2 -11.78 16.22 -19.35
CA THR A 2 -12.02 15.67 -18.01
C THR A 2 -11.11 14.47 -17.80
N TRP A 3 -10.19 14.56 -16.84
CA TRP A 3 -9.37 13.42 -16.43
C TRP A 3 -10.29 12.35 -15.84
N VAL A 4 -10.50 11.26 -16.57
CA VAL A 4 -11.22 10.10 -16.07
C VAL A 4 -10.23 9.29 -15.22
N VAL A 5 -10.49 9.18 -13.92
CA VAL A 5 -9.76 8.26 -13.05
C VAL A 5 -10.16 6.84 -13.43
N PRO A 6 -9.26 6.00 -13.95
CA PRO A 6 -9.63 4.66 -14.37
C PRO A 6 -9.77 3.76 -13.15
N PHE A 7 -11.01 3.48 -12.75
CA PHE A 7 -11.29 2.59 -11.62
C PHE A 7 -10.74 1.18 -11.88
N GLY A 8 -10.06 0.62 -10.88
CA GLY A 8 -9.52 -0.74 -10.94
C GLY A 8 -8.32 -0.94 -11.87
N ARG A 9 -7.78 0.12 -12.49
CA ARG A 9 -6.58 0.04 -13.33
C ARG A 9 -5.39 0.69 -12.64
N PHE A 10 -4.20 0.15 -12.89
CA PHE A 10 -2.96 0.78 -12.44
C PHE A 10 -2.76 2.15 -13.08
N LYS A 11 -2.03 3.01 -12.38
CA LYS A 11 -1.62 4.32 -12.88
C LYS A 11 -0.82 4.17 -14.18
N VAL A 12 -1.09 5.04 -15.15
CA VAL A 12 -0.35 5.12 -16.42
C VAL A 12 0.68 6.26 -16.42
N ALA A 13 0.58 7.16 -15.45
CA ALA A 13 1.50 8.27 -15.24
C ALA A 13 2.12 8.18 -13.84
N PRO A 14 3.34 8.72 -13.63
CA PRO A 14 3.94 8.80 -12.31
C PRO A 14 3.06 9.54 -11.30
N ASN A 15 3.12 9.11 -10.04
CA ASN A 15 2.51 9.82 -8.92
C ASN A 15 3.57 10.05 -7.83
N SER A 16 3.34 11.08 -7.03
CA SER A 16 4.25 11.50 -5.97
C SER A 16 3.46 12.03 -4.79
N ALA A 17 4.12 12.12 -3.63
CA ALA A 17 3.60 12.78 -2.45
C ALA A 17 4.55 13.90 -2.02
N SER A 18 3.99 15.02 -1.58
CA SER A 18 4.76 16.08 -0.94
C SER A 18 5.13 15.64 0.47
N ARG A 19 6.41 15.76 0.82
CA ARG A 19 6.89 15.62 2.20
C ARG A 19 6.85 16.98 2.91
N GLN A 20 6.88 16.94 4.24
CA GLN A 20 6.90 18.14 5.10
C GLN A 20 8.11 19.06 4.85
N ASP A 21 9.22 18.52 4.31
CA ASP A 21 10.40 19.29 3.92
C ASP A 21 10.26 19.94 2.52
N GLY A 22 9.07 19.88 1.92
CA GLY A 22 8.78 20.39 0.58
C GLY A 22 9.31 19.51 -0.55
N LYS A 23 10.02 18.39 -0.26
CA LYS A 23 10.53 17.49 -1.29
C LYS A 23 9.44 16.57 -1.80
N LEU A 24 9.47 16.33 -3.11
CA LEU A 24 8.62 15.33 -3.77
C LEU A 24 9.19 13.94 -3.57
N PHE A 25 8.42 13.07 -2.93
CA PHE A 25 8.69 11.64 -2.91
C PHE A 25 8.04 11.00 -4.13
N GLN A 26 8.87 10.45 -5.03
CA GLN A 26 8.41 9.70 -6.20
C GLN A 26 8.14 8.25 -5.82
N PHE A 27 6.95 7.75 -6.15
CA PHE A 27 6.59 6.34 -5.97
C PHE A 27 7.12 5.47 -7.12
N CYS A 28 6.82 4.17 -7.08
CA CYS A 28 7.17 3.23 -8.14
C CYS A 28 6.71 3.74 -9.52
N PRO A 29 7.57 3.74 -10.56
CA PRO A 29 7.16 4.16 -11.90
C PRO A 29 6.08 3.23 -12.48
N PRO A 30 5.14 3.72 -13.31
CA PRO A 30 4.04 2.93 -13.87
C PRO A 30 4.47 1.61 -14.50
N SER A 31 5.59 1.62 -15.24
CA SER A 31 6.14 0.45 -15.94
C SER A 31 6.61 -0.68 -15.02
N LYS A 32 6.80 -0.41 -13.72
CA LYS A 32 7.28 -1.38 -12.73
C LYS A 32 6.21 -1.81 -11.74
N VAL A 33 5.02 -1.20 -11.75
CA VAL A 33 3.96 -1.48 -10.78
C VAL A 33 3.59 -2.97 -10.75
N GLU A 34 3.36 -3.59 -11.91
CA GLU A 34 2.92 -4.98 -11.97
C GLU A 34 4.00 -5.93 -11.46
N GLU A 35 5.26 -5.72 -11.85
CA GLU A 35 6.42 -6.49 -11.39
C GLU A 35 6.58 -6.39 -9.87
N GLN A 36 6.50 -5.18 -9.31
CA GLN A 36 6.68 -4.94 -7.88
C GLN A 36 5.52 -5.50 -7.05
N LEU A 37 4.28 -5.46 -7.55
CA LEU A 37 3.15 -6.11 -6.88
C LEU A 37 3.30 -7.63 -6.87
N LYS A 38 3.69 -8.24 -8.00
CA LYS A 38 3.97 -9.69 -8.05
C LYS A 38 5.02 -10.08 -7.02
N LEU A 39 6.13 -9.33 -6.96
CA LEU A 39 7.18 -9.55 -5.98
C LEU A 39 6.66 -9.40 -4.53
N LEU A 40 5.88 -8.35 -4.24
CA LEU A 40 5.29 -8.14 -2.91
C LEU A 40 4.43 -9.33 -2.47
N PHE A 41 3.57 -9.85 -3.35
CA PHE A 41 2.72 -11.00 -3.02
C PHE A 41 3.53 -12.28 -2.84
N SER A 42 4.55 -12.53 -3.67
CA SER A 42 5.44 -13.69 -3.50
C SER A 42 6.21 -13.62 -2.18
N LEU A 43 6.70 -12.45 -1.79
CA LEU A 43 7.37 -12.25 -0.51
C LEU A 43 6.40 -12.40 0.67
N TYR A 44 5.16 -11.92 0.54
CA TYR A 44 4.11 -12.15 1.53
C TYR A 44 3.87 -13.65 1.76
N GLU A 45 3.69 -14.44 0.69
CA GLU A 45 3.50 -15.89 0.80
C GLU A 45 4.70 -16.57 1.46
N GLN A 46 5.92 -16.14 1.13
CA GLN A 46 7.14 -16.65 1.75
C GLN A 46 7.19 -16.32 3.26
N TYR A 47 7.00 -15.06 3.65
CA TYR A 47 7.03 -14.65 5.05
C TYR A 47 5.88 -15.24 5.87
N GLU A 48 4.75 -15.49 5.23
CA GLU A 48 3.64 -16.23 5.83
C GLU A 48 4.03 -17.68 6.10
N TYR A 49 4.69 -18.35 5.16
CA TYR A 49 5.20 -19.71 5.32
C TYR A 49 6.29 -19.81 6.41
N GLU A 50 7.15 -18.79 6.52
CA GLU A 50 8.16 -18.67 7.57
C GLU A 50 7.57 -18.33 8.96
N ASN A 51 6.25 -18.17 9.05
CA ASN A 51 5.51 -17.89 10.28
C ASN A 51 6.01 -16.60 10.99
N ILE A 52 6.29 -15.56 10.20
CA ILE A 52 6.58 -14.22 10.73
C ILE A 52 5.38 -13.73 11.55
N ASP A 53 5.66 -13.02 12.65
CA ASP A 53 4.63 -12.44 13.51
C ASP A 53 3.57 -11.68 12.67
N PRO A 54 2.27 -11.98 12.83
CA PRO A 54 1.22 -11.41 11.98
C PRO A 54 1.14 -9.89 12.01
N ILE A 55 1.49 -9.25 13.14
CA ILE A 55 1.49 -7.78 13.27
C ILE A 55 2.66 -7.21 12.46
N ILE A 56 3.83 -7.83 12.53
CA ILE A 56 5.00 -7.45 11.72
C ILE A 56 4.68 -7.65 10.24
N LEU A 57 4.15 -8.81 9.86
CA LEU A 57 3.80 -9.13 8.47
C LEU A 57 2.78 -8.13 7.89
N ALA A 58 1.70 -7.84 8.62
CA ALA A 58 0.68 -6.89 8.18
C ALA A 58 1.22 -5.45 8.07
N SER A 59 2.10 -5.06 9.00
CA SER A 59 2.74 -3.72 9.02
C SER A 59 3.72 -3.56 7.87
N TRP A 60 4.57 -4.56 7.62
CA TRP A 60 5.49 -4.58 6.50
C TRP A 60 4.75 -4.56 5.17
N PHE A 61 3.74 -5.42 5.00
CA PHE A 61 2.93 -5.46 3.78
C PHE A 61 2.27 -4.11 3.52
N HIS A 62 1.74 -3.45 4.56
CA HIS A 62 1.18 -2.11 4.45
C HIS A 62 2.21 -1.13 3.88
N ALA A 63 3.38 -1.06 4.49
CA ALA A 63 4.43 -0.12 4.11
C ALA A 63 4.85 -0.33 2.65
N GLU A 64 5.13 -1.56 2.25
CA GLU A 64 5.56 -1.86 0.88
C GLU A 64 4.45 -1.60 -0.15
N PHE A 65 3.21 -1.96 0.15
CA PHE A 65 2.08 -1.65 -0.74
C PHE A 65 1.93 -0.14 -0.98
N ILE A 66 2.02 0.67 0.09
CA ILE A 66 1.92 2.13 0.00
C ILE A 66 3.11 2.74 -0.77
N ARG A 67 4.31 2.16 -0.66
CA ARG A 67 5.50 2.58 -1.44
C ARG A 67 5.35 2.31 -2.93
N ILE A 68 4.67 1.23 -3.33
CA ILE A 68 4.39 0.95 -4.74
C ILE A 68 3.38 1.97 -5.30
N HIS A 69 2.34 2.30 -4.52
CA HIS A 69 1.32 3.31 -4.86
C HIS A 69 0.74 3.10 -6.27
N SER A 70 0.22 1.90 -6.52
CA SER A 70 -0.10 1.35 -7.85
C SER A 70 -1.28 2.02 -8.54
N PHE A 71 -2.18 2.68 -7.81
CA PHE A 71 -3.39 3.31 -8.35
C PHE A 71 -3.30 4.85 -8.33
N VAL A 72 -4.17 5.50 -9.10
CA VAL A 72 -4.30 6.98 -9.10
C VAL A 72 -4.86 7.50 -7.77
N ASP A 73 -5.83 6.78 -7.19
CA ASP A 73 -6.42 7.05 -5.88
C ASP A 73 -6.77 5.70 -5.20
N GLY A 74 -7.00 5.71 -3.90
CA GLY A 74 -7.48 4.56 -3.14
C GLY A 74 -6.38 3.73 -2.50
N ASN A 75 -5.10 3.99 -2.78
CA ASN A 75 -3.96 3.22 -2.26
C ASN A 75 -4.00 3.10 -0.72
N GLY A 76 -4.22 4.21 -0.01
CA GLY A 76 -4.33 4.18 1.45
C GLY A 76 -5.53 3.36 1.98
N ARG A 77 -6.66 3.38 1.27
CA ARG A 77 -7.86 2.60 1.63
C ARG A 77 -7.61 1.10 1.40
N LEU A 78 -7.07 0.76 0.24
CA LEU A 78 -6.77 -0.62 -0.12
C LEU A 78 -5.64 -1.20 0.73
N GLY A 79 -4.59 -0.43 1.01
CA GLY A 79 -3.50 -0.85 1.89
C GLY A 79 -3.99 -1.17 3.31
N ARG A 80 -4.89 -0.36 3.89
CA ARG A 80 -5.49 -0.68 5.20
C ARG A 80 -6.39 -1.90 5.15
N PHE A 81 -7.19 -2.04 4.08
CA PHE A 81 -8.05 -3.20 3.88
C PHE A 81 -7.24 -4.50 3.80
N LEU A 82 -6.19 -4.51 2.97
CA LEU A 82 -5.33 -5.69 2.79
C LEU A 82 -4.58 -6.04 4.08
N SER A 83 -3.98 -5.07 4.77
CA SER A 83 -3.32 -5.32 6.05
C SER A 83 -4.30 -5.81 7.13
N SER A 84 -5.52 -5.28 7.16
CA SER A 84 -6.56 -5.79 8.06
C SER A 84 -6.93 -7.23 7.74
N LYS A 85 -7.04 -7.59 6.45
CA LYS A 85 -7.28 -8.96 6.03
C LYS A 85 -6.18 -9.90 6.52
N ILE A 86 -4.91 -9.49 6.47
CA ILE A 86 -3.79 -10.28 7.00
C ILE A 86 -3.99 -10.50 8.50
N LEU A 87 -4.23 -9.46 9.29
CA LEU A 87 -4.47 -9.59 10.74
C LEU A 87 -5.66 -10.53 11.05
N MET A 88 -6.77 -10.36 10.34
CA MET A 88 -7.97 -11.17 10.52
C MET A 88 -7.77 -12.64 10.15
N LYS A 89 -6.83 -12.97 9.26
CA LYS A 89 -6.47 -14.36 8.95
C LYS A 89 -5.88 -15.09 10.17
N TYR A 90 -5.34 -14.34 11.13
CA TYR A 90 -4.74 -14.84 12.37
C TYR A 90 -5.59 -14.51 13.60
N ASP A 91 -6.90 -14.32 13.43
CA ASP A 91 -7.86 -14.01 14.51
C ASP A 91 -7.54 -12.72 15.31
N LEU A 92 -6.81 -11.79 14.69
CA LEU A 92 -6.52 -10.48 15.26
C LEU A 92 -7.51 -9.42 14.76
N PHE A 93 -7.62 -8.33 15.53
CA PHE A 93 -8.47 -7.20 15.18
C PHE A 93 -7.98 -6.48 13.90
N PRO A 94 -8.90 -5.96 13.07
CA PRO A 94 -8.55 -5.20 11.88
C PRO A 94 -7.84 -3.88 12.26
N LEU A 95 -7.08 -3.34 11.32
CA LEU A 95 -6.32 -2.11 11.53
C LEU A 95 -7.26 -0.88 11.52
N ILE A 96 -7.38 -0.23 12.68
CA ILE A 96 -8.10 1.05 12.82
C ILE A 96 -7.08 2.18 12.90
N VAL A 97 -7.02 3.00 11.86
CA VAL A 97 -6.20 4.23 11.84
C VAL A 97 -7.11 5.43 12.05
N GLU A 98 -7.09 5.97 13.26
CA GLU A 98 -7.91 7.11 13.64
C GLU A 98 -7.47 8.38 12.89
N LYS A 99 -8.45 9.22 12.52
CA LYS A 99 -8.20 10.46 11.78
C LYS A 99 -7.32 11.44 12.56
N GLN A 100 -7.46 11.46 13.89
CA GLN A 100 -6.71 12.32 14.82
C GLN A 100 -5.21 11.99 14.91
N ASN A 101 -4.80 10.80 14.46
CA ASN A 101 -3.40 10.38 14.41
C ASN A 101 -2.78 10.50 13.02
N ARG A 102 -3.47 11.14 12.07
CA ARG A 102 -2.83 11.54 10.81
C ARG A 102 -2.00 12.78 11.11
N ALA A 103 -0.69 12.68 10.93
CA ALA A 103 0.11 13.89 10.76
C ALA A 103 -0.50 14.65 9.58
N ASP A 104 -1.02 15.85 9.84
CA ASP A 104 -1.49 16.71 8.76
C ASP A 104 -0.33 16.94 7.77
N PRO A 105 -0.63 16.99 6.47
CA PRO A 105 0.38 17.18 5.42
C PRO A 105 1.18 18.47 5.58
#